data_AF-A0A7W8XJV9-F1
#
_entry.id   AF-A0A7W8XJV9-F1
#
_cell.length_a   1.000
_cell.length_b   1.000
_cell.length_c   1.000
_cell.angle_alpha   90.00
_cell.angle_beta   90.00
_cell.angle_gamma   90.00
#
_symmetry.space_group_name_H-M   'P 1'
#
loop_
_entity.id
_entity.type
_entity.pdbx_description
1 polymer ?
#
loop_
_entity_poly.entity_id
_entity_poly.type
_entity_poly.pdbx_seq_one_letter_code
_entity_poly.pdbx_strand_id
1 'polypeptide(L)' 'MQFPVHSKTIAELDYDSQTCLLRVLYKDGRVSSVPHVAPTLVMKIVARVPVEKSSYLMQTAI' A
#
# COMPACT_ATOMS: atom_id res chain seq x y z
N MET A 1 0.31 -6.58 5.02
CA MET A 1 0.54 -6.68 3.57
C MET A 1 1.27 -5.43 3.15
N GLN A 2 2.48 -5.58 2.62
CA GLN A 2 3.33 -4.44 2.27
C GLN A 2 3.31 -4.18 0.76
N PHE A 3 3.10 -2.93 0.39
CA PHE A 3 3.02 -2.48 -1.00
C PHE A 3 4.01 -1.32 -1.19
N PRO A 4 5.12 -1.53 -1.91
CA PRO A 4 5.98 -0.42 -2.29
C PRO A 4 5.23 0.50 -3.25
N VAL A 5 5.29 1.81 -3.02
CA VAL A 5 4.59 2.79 -3.85
C VAL A 5 5.59 3.68 -4.57
N HIS A 6 5.42 3.81 -5.88
CA HIS A 6 6.18 4.77 -6.66
C HIS A 6 5.53 6.16 -6.56
N SER A 7 5.79 6.86 -5.46
CA SER A 7 5.34 8.24 -5.21
C SER A 7 6.52 9.17 -4.92
N LYS A 8 6.29 10.48 -5.06
CA LYS A 8 7.25 11.50 -4.61
C LYS A 8 7.38 11.53 -3.08
N THR A 9 6.30 11.27 -2.36
CA THR A 9 6.22 11.46 -0.90
C THR A 9 6.09 10.16 -0.12
N ILE A 10 5.34 9.18 -0.65
CA ILE A 10 5.08 7.90 0.00
C ILE A 10 6.14 6.89 -0.46
N ALA A 11 6.70 6.15 0.49
CA ALA A 11 7.61 5.04 0.24
C ALA A 11 6.85 3.71 0.16
N GLU A 12 5.98 3.47 1.15
CA GLU A 12 5.34 2.17 1.32
C GLU A 12 3.96 2.31 1.98
N LEU A 13 3.07 1.38 1.65
CA LEU A 13 1.82 1.14 2.35
C LEU A 13 1.88 -0.23 3.02
N ASP A 14 1.67 -0.28 4.33
CA ASP A 14 1.54 -1.52 5.09
C ASP A 14 0.11 -1.65 5.61
N TYR A 15 -0.58 -2.70 5.20
CA TYR A 15 -1.97 -2.96 5.58
C TYR A 15 -2.09 -4.22 6.43
N ASP A 16 -2.56 -4.06 7.66
CA ASP A 16 -2.96 -5.17 8.53
C ASP A 16 -4.44 -5.49 8.29
N SER A 17 -4.71 -6.66 7.72
CA SER A 17 -6.08 -7.12 7.42
C SER A 17 -6.82 -7.64 8.65
N GLN A 18 -6.13 -7.99 9.73
CA GLN A 18 -6.76 -8.43 10.98
C GLN A 18 -7.29 -7.22 11.75
N THR A 19 -6.53 -6.13 11.78
CA THR A 19 -6.90 -4.90 12.49
C THR A 19 -7.52 -3.82 11.58
N CYS A 20 -7.60 -4.08 10.27
CA CYS A 20 -7.99 -3.11 9.24
C CYS A 20 -7.21 -1.79 9.34
N LEU A 21 -5.92 -1.86 9.67
CA LEU A 21 -5.06 -0.69 9.88
C LEU A 21 -4.17 -0.50 8.66
N LEU A 22 -4.22 0.70 8.06
CA LEU A 22 -3.30 1.11 7.01
C LEU A 22 -2.22 2.03 7.59
N ARG A 23 -0.97 1.64 7.44
CA ARG A 23 0.20 2.46 7.73
C ARG A 23 0.76 2.99 6.42
N VAL A 24 1.01 4.30 6.40
CA VAL A 24 1.64 5.01 5.29
C VAL A 24 3.03 5.40 5.75
N LEU A 25 4.05 4.78 5.17
CA LEU A 25 5.44 5.15 5.39
C LEU A 25 5.85 6.15 4.31
N TYR A 26 6.29 7.32 4.75
CA TYR A 26 6.77 8.38 3.87
C TYR A 26 8.28 8.27 3.66
N LYS A 27 8.77 8.82 2.56
CA LYS A 27 10.21 8.81 2.23
C LYS A 27 11.08 9.60 3.21
N ASP A 28 10.48 10.50 3.98
CA ASP A 28 11.14 11.25 5.06
C ASP A 28 11.17 10.48 6.40
N GLY A 29 10.70 9.23 6.41
CA GLY A 29 10.64 8.38 7.60
C GLY A 29 9.42 8.59 8.48
N ARG A 30 8.52 9.53 8.14
CA ARG A 30 7.25 9.67 8.86
C ARG A 30 6.37 8.46 8.64
N VAL A 31 5.54 8.16 9.64
CA VAL A 31 4.53 7.11 9.57
C VAL A 31 3.18 7.69 9.99
N SER A 32 2.19 7.55 9.11
CA SER A 32 0.79 7.85 9.43
C SER A 32 -0.01 6.57 9.50
N SER A 33 -0.90 6.48 10.48
CA SER A 33 -1.80 5.32 10.66
C SER A 33 -3.24 5.73 10.41
N VAL A 34 -3.94 4.96 9.58
CA VAL A 34 -5.35 5.15 9.23
C VAL A 34 -6.11 3.88 9.63
N PRO A 35 -6.92 3.92 10.70
CA PRO A 35 -7.69 2.77 11.15
C PRO A 35 -8.94 2.54 10.30
N HIS A 36 -9.55 1.37 10.43
CA HIS A 36 -10.82 0.98 9.79
C HIS A 36 -10.84 1.11 8.27
N VAL A 37 -9.69 0.92 7.62
CA VAL A 37 -9.61 0.98 6.16
C VAL A 37 -10.11 -0.33 5.58
N ALA A 38 -11.14 -0.25 4.74
CA ALA A 38 -11.68 -1.39 4.04
C ALA A 38 -10.63 -2.00 3.08
N PRO A 39 -10.47 -3.34 3.05
CA PRO A 39 -9.49 -4.00 2.17
C PRO A 39 -9.65 -3.63 0.69
N THR A 40 -10.90 -3.46 0.24
CA THR A 40 -11.22 -3.06 -1.14
C THR A 40 -10.71 -1.66 -1.50
N LEU A 41 -10.64 -0.75 -0.52
CA LEU A 41 -10.06 0.58 -0.71
C LEU A 41 -8.55 0.49 -0.90
N VAL A 42 -7.87 -0.33 -0.09
CA VAL A 42 -6.43 -0.58 -0.21
C VAL A 42 -6.11 -1.15 -1.59
N MET A 43 -6.86 -2.15 -2.04
CA MET A 43 -6.67 -2.74 -3.38
C MET A 43 -6.85 -1.72 -4.51
N LYS A 44 -7.82 -0.79 -4.39
CA LYS A 44 -7.97 0.31 -5.36
C LYS A 44 -6.79 1.27 -5.37
N ILE A 45 -6.18 1.52 -4.21
CA ILE A 45 -4.98 2.36 -4.10
C ILE A 45 -3.80 1.65 -4.76
N VAL A 46 -3.58 0.38 -4.42
CA VAL A 46 -2.49 -0.45 -4.96
C VAL A 46 -2.63 -0.64 -6.48
N ALA A 47 -3.83 -0.89 -6.99
CA ALA A 47 -4.08 -1.06 -8.43
C ALA A 47 -3.87 0.23 -9.25
N ARG A 48 -3.91 1.40 -8.61
CA ARG A 48 -3.57 2.69 -9.25
C ARG A 48 -2.07 2.96 -9.28
N VAL A 49 -1.28 2.20 -8.52
CA VAL A 49 0.19 2.25 -8.64
C VAL A 49 0.55 1.55 -9.95
N PRO A 50 1.36 2.16 -10.83
CA PRO A 50 1.69 1.56 -12.12
C PRO A 50 2.19 0.12 -11.95
N VAL A 51 1.42 -0.80 -12.54
CA VAL A 51 1.60 -2.26 -12.42
C VAL A 51 2.97 -2.71 -12.91
N GLU A 52 3.57 -1.95 -13.83
CA GLU A 52 4.85 -2.23 -14.47
C GLU A 52 6.03 -2.39 -13.49
N LYS A 53 5.89 -2.03 -12.20
CA LYS A 53 6.96 -2.17 -11.19
C LYS A 53 6.52 -2.70 -9.82
N SER A 54 5.26 -3.12 -9.65
CA SER A 54 4.80 -3.70 -8.38
C SER A 54 4.92 -5.23 -8.41
N SER A 55 5.93 -5.77 -7.71
CA SER A 55 6.18 -7.21 -7.60
C SER A 55 4.97 -7.98 -7.07
N TYR A 56 4.16 -7.36 -6.20
CA TYR A 56 2.95 -7.98 -5.67
C TYR A 56 1.85 -8.16 -6.74
N LEU A 57 1.60 -7.14 -7.57
CA LEU A 57 0.60 -7.22 -8.64
C LEU A 57 1.05 -8.13 -9.78
N MET A 58 2.36 -8.21 -10.04
CA MET A 58 2.91 -9.19 -10.98
C MET A 58 2.76 -10.63 -10.47
N GLN A 59 2.89 -10.88 -9.17
CA GLN A 59 2.72 -12.21 -8.59
C GLN A 59 1.27 -12.69 -8.55
N THR A 60 0.29 -11.80 -8.49
CA THR A 60 -1.15 -12.15 -8.44
C THR A 60 -1.82 -12.24 -9.81
N ALA A 61 -1.11 -11.89 -10.89
CA ALA A 61 -1.60 -11.98 -12.27
C ALA A 61 -1.25 -13.32 -12.97
N ILE A 62 -0.58 -14.24 -12.27
CA ILE A 62 -0.25 -15.59 -12.74
C ILE A 62 -1.14 -16.60 -12.02
#